data_AF-A0A657AQ59-F1
#
_entry.id   AF-A0A657AQ59-F1
#
_cell.length_a   1.000
_cell.length_b   1.000
_cell.length_c   1.000
_cell.angle_alpha   90.00
_cell.angle_beta   90.00
_cell.angle_gamma   90.00
#
_symmetry.space_group_name_H-M   'P 1'
#
loop_
_entity.id
_entity.type
_entity.pdbx_description
1 polymer ?
#
loop_
_entity_poly.entity_id
_entity_poly.type
_entity_poly.pdbx_seq_one_letter_code
_entity_poly.pdbx_strand_id
1 'polypeptide(L)'
;MDTSNAKVLAVVSCLMDYPREDILLYKGELDQVVAEAGLAPAIETKLLAFIENRAAMDLMDWQSEYGGLFDRGRSVALWLFEHVHGESRDRGQAMVDLVDMYREAGLELDKHELPDYIPLFLEFLSTQGKENAQNWLQEMEHILGLIQCRLEKRKSDYSVLFEALLDFADSKIEL
;
A
#
# COMPACT_ATOMS: atom_id res chain seq x y z
N MET A 1 4.21 21.60 -10.19
CA MET A 1 3.42 20.80 -9.24
C MET A 1 4.21 19.53 -9.01
N ASP A 2 4.64 19.34 -7.78
CA ASP A 2 5.74 18.42 -7.44
C ASP A 2 5.24 16.97 -7.42
N THR A 3 5.24 16.32 -8.59
CA THR A 3 4.95 14.89 -8.75
C THR A 3 6.03 14.00 -8.12
N SER A 4 7.14 14.56 -7.64
CA SER A 4 8.23 13.79 -7.03
C SER A 4 7.76 13.04 -5.78
N ASN A 5 6.81 13.61 -5.04
CA ASN A 5 6.45 13.15 -3.71
C ASN A 5 5.45 11.97 -3.72
N ALA A 6 4.52 11.93 -4.68
CA ALA A 6 3.53 10.84 -4.79
C ALA A 6 4.13 9.51 -5.30
N LYS A 7 5.35 9.52 -5.85
CA LYS A 7 6.05 8.31 -6.33
C LYS A 7 6.32 7.29 -5.23
N VAL A 8 6.42 7.73 -3.97
CA VAL A 8 6.57 6.82 -2.84
C VAL A 8 5.38 5.87 -2.71
N LEU A 9 4.17 6.27 -3.13
CA LEU A 9 3.00 5.40 -3.15
C LEU A 9 3.15 4.27 -4.17
N ALA A 10 3.80 4.53 -5.30
CA ALA A 10 4.11 3.48 -6.28
C ALA A 10 5.16 2.49 -5.72
N VAL A 11 6.14 2.99 -4.96
CA VAL A 11 7.10 2.13 -4.25
C VAL A 11 6.39 1.26 -3.20
N VAL A 12 5.56 1.87 -2.35
CA VAL A 12 4.81 1.14 -1.32
C VAL A 12 3.84 0.14 -1.96
N SER A 13 3.15 0.51 -3.04
CA SER A 13 2.32 -0.39 -3.86
C SER A 13 3.12 -1.62 -4.30
N CYS A 14 4.28 -1.40 -4.93
CA CYS A 14 5.16 -2.46 -5.41
C CYS A 14 5.63 -3.38 -4.28
N LEU A 15 5.97 -2.82 -3.11
CA LEU A 15 6.40 -3.59 -1.93
C LEU A 15 5.27 -4.36 -1.23
N MET A 16 4.01 -3.92 -1.41
CA MET A 16 2.82 -4.61 -0.90
C MET A 16 2.32 -5.72 -1.83
N ASP A 17 2.65 -5.67 -3.11
CA ASP A 17 2.30 -6.70 -4.08
C ASP A 17 3.18 -7.95 -3.92
N TYR A 18 2.82 -9.03 -4.60
CA TYR A 18 3.57 -10.29 -4.58
C TYR A 18 5.04 -10.05 -4.98
N PRO A 19 6.03 -10.54 -4.22
CA PRO A 19 7.44 -10.27 -4.49
C PRO A 19 7.89 -10.82 -5.84
N ARG A 20 8.57 -9.98 -6.62
CA ARG A 20 9.06 -10.29 -7.96
C ARG A 20 10.55 -9.91 -8.10
N GLU A 21 11.21 -10.49 -9.10
CA GLU A 21 12.64 -10.26 -9.37
C GLU A 21 12.96 -8.79 -9.74
N ASP A 22 12.01 -8.09 -10.35
CA ASP A 22 12.13 -6.67 -10.72
C ASP A 22 12.40 -5.78 -9.50
N ILE A 23 11.79 -6.06 -8.34
CA ILE A 23 12.02 -5.32 -7.10
C ILE A 23 13.51 -5.35 -6.71
N LEU A 24 14.16 -6.51 -6.87
CA LEU A 24 15.58 -6.67 -6.57
C LEU A 24 16.46 -5.95 -7.60
N LEU A 25 16.08 -6.02 -8.87
CA LEU A 25 16.79 -5.35 -9.97
C LEU A 25 16.78 -3.83 -9.82
N TYR A 26 15.63 -3.27 -9.41
CA TYR A 26 15.42 -1.83 -9.30
C TYR A 26 15.58 -1.28 -7.88
N LYS A 27 16.15 -2.06 -6.95
CA LYS A 27 16.32 -1.67 -5.53
C LYS A 27 16.88 -0.26 -5.35
N GLY A 28 17.95 0.10 -6.08
CA GLY A 28 18.57 1.41 -5.96
C GLY A 28 17.65 2.58 -6.35
N GLU A 29 16.75 2.36 -7.32
CA GLU A 29 15.74 3.35 -7.71
C GLU A 29 14.65 3.46 -6.65
N LEU A 30 14.23 2.34 -6.05
CA LEU A 30 13.28 2.34 -4.93
C LEU A 30 13.84 3.11 -3.73
N ASP A 31 15.10 2.84 -3.35
CA ASP A 31 15.80 3.52 -2.26
C ASP A 31 15.86 5.05 -2.51
N GLN A 32 16.16 5.46 -3.74
CA GLN A 32 16.20 6.87 -4.12
C GLN A 32 14.82 7.54 -3.99
N VAL A 33 13.77 6.90 -4.49
CA VAL A 33 12.40 7.43 -4.40
C VAL A 33 11.98 7.58 -2.93
N VAL A 34 12.33 6.64 -2.07
CA VAL A 34 12.04 6.73 -0.63
C VAL A 34 12.79 7.90 0.01
N ALA A 35 14.08 8.07 -0.28
CA ALA A 35 14.88 9.17 0.28
C ALA A 35 14.42 10.56 -0.20
N GLU A 36 13.83 10.66 -1.39
CA GLU A 36 13.33 11.90 -1.97
C GLU A 36 11.85 12.18 -1.61
N ALA A 37 11.17 11.25 -0.96
CA ALA A 37 9.74 11.36 -0.66
C ALA A 37 9.43 12.43 0.40
N GLY A 38 10.38 12.73 1.29
CA GLY A 38 10.16 13.67 2.39
C GLY A 38 9.20 13.11 3.46
N LEU A 39 9.28 11.80 3.71
CA LEU A 39 8.63 11.12 4.84
C LEU A 39 9.28 11.56 6.16
N ALA A 40 8.63 11.25 7.29
CA ALA A 40 9.29 11.40 8.58
C ALA A 40 10.60 10.57 8.63
N PRO A 41 11.73 11.11 9.15
CA PRO A 41 13.04 10.43 9.10
C PRO A 41 13.06 9.02 9.69
N ALA A 42 12.25 8.77 10.73
CA ALA A 42 12.13 7.46 11.34
C ALA A 42 11.45 6.44 10.40
N ILE A 43 10.45 6.88 9.64
CA ILE A 43 9.70 6.05 8.70
C ILE A 43 10.54 5.78 7.46
N GLU A 44 11.20 6.80 6.92
CA GLU A 44 12.18 6.65 5.84
C GLU A 44 13.23 5.59 6.19
N THR A 45 13.83 5.69 7.38
CA THR A 45 14.83 4.72 7.86
C THR A 45 14.26 3.30 7.93
N LYS A 46 13.05 3.12 8.47
CA LYS A 46 12.42 1.81 8.57
C LYS A 46 12.07 1.24 7.19
N LEU A 47 11.62 2.07 6.26
CA LEU A 47 11.23 1.65 4.92
C LEU A 47 12.46 1.21 4.09
N LEU A 48 13.55 1.99 4.16
CA LEU A 48 14.84 1.60 3.56
C LEU A 48 15.38 0.29 4.18
N ALA A 49 15.26 0.13 5.50
CA ALA A 49 15.65 -1.12 6.16
C ALA A 49 14.78 -2.32 5.73
N PHE A 50 13.47 -2.11 5.50
CA PHE A 50 12.59 -3.13 4.95
C PHE A 50 13.06 -3.56 3.56
N ILE A 51 13.30 -2.61 2.65
CA ILE A 51 13.80 -2.88 1.29
C ILE A 51 15.12 -3.65 1.34
N GLU A 52 16.07 -3.20 2.16
CA GLU A 52 17.37 -3.87 2.34
C GLU A 52 17.22 -5.32 2.83
N ASN A 53 16.42 -5.54 3.88
CA ASN A 53 16.23 -6.87 4.45
C ASN A 53 15.54 -7.82 3.47
N ARG A 54 14.55 -7.33 2.73
CA ARG A 54 13.84 -8.12 1.71
C ARG A 54 14.73 -8.42 0.52
N ALA A 55 15.55 -7.47 0.09
CA ALA A 55 16.49 -7.68 -1.01
C ALA A 55 17.65 -8.64 -0.67
N ALA A 56 17.96 -8.80 0.62
CA ALA A 56 18.95 -9.77 1.08
C ALA A 56 18.41 -11.21 1.25
N MET A 57 17.08 -11.39 1.16
CA MET A 57 16.42 -12.69 1.29
C MET A 57 16.40 -13.45 -0.04
N ASP A 58 16.36 -14.79 0.01
CA ASP A 58 16.02 -15.57 -1.19
C ASP A 58 14.58 -15.24 -1.62
N LEU A 59 14.38 -15.03 -2.93
CA LEU A 59 13.08 -14.60 -3.44
C LEU A 59 11.98 -15.62 -3.14
N MET A 60 12.26 -16.93 -3.20
CA MET A 60 11.27 -17.96 -2.92
C MET A 60 10.87 -17.97 -1.44
N ASP A 61 11.81 -17.68 -0.54
CA ASP A 61 11.53 -17.54 0.89
C ASP A 61 10.64 -16.31 1.13
N TRP A 62 10.95 -15.18 0.49
CA TRP A 62 10.12 -13.97 0.58
C TRP A 62 8.70 -14.21 0.04
N GLN A 63 8.58 -14.85 -1.12
CA GLN A 63 7.29 -15.23 -1.70
C GLN A 63 6.48 -16.18 -0.81
N SER A 64 7.15 -17.14 -0.17
CA SER A 64 6.54 -18.07 0.77
C SER A 64 6.03 -17.36 2.04
N GLU A 65 6.83 -16.43 2.59
CA GLU A 65 6.40 -15.59 3.71
C GLU A 65 5.20 -14.71 3.33
N TYR A 66 5.24 -14.09 2.14
CA TYR A 66 4.16 -13.25 1.61
C TYR A 66 2.84 -14.00 1.54
N GLY A 67 2.80 -15.12 0.81
CA GLY A 67 1.58 -15.93 0.70
C GLY A 67 1.17 -16.49 2.06
N GLY A 68 2.14 -16.77 2.92
CA GLY A 68 1.90 -17.18 4.29
C GLY A 68 1.18 -16.13 5.15
N LEU A 69 1.39 -14.85 4.86
CA LEU A 69 0.86 -13.70 5.59
C LEU A 69 -0.47 -13.21 5.03
N PHE A 70 -0.53 -12.95 3.72
CA PHE A 70 -1.66 -12.26 3.08
C PHE A 70 -2.74 -13.20 2.55
N ASP A 71 -2.39 -14.43 2.15
CA ASP A 71 -3.38 -15.39 1.62
C ASP A 71 -4.06 -16.19 2.73
N ARG A 72 -3.47 -16.23 3.93
CA ARG A 72 -4.00 -16.98 5.09
C ARG A 72 -5.02 -16.16 5.88
N GLY A 73 -6.16 -15.93 5.26
CA GLY A 73 -7.35 -15.37 5.89
C GLY A 73 -7.45 -13.85 5.83
N ARG A 74 -8.55 -13.32 6.37
CA ARG A 74 -9.04 -11.97 6.00
C ARG A 74 -8.57 -10.84 6.91
N SER A 75 -7.79 -11.14 7.96
CA SER A 75 -7.46 -10.14 8.98
C SER A 75 -6.49 -9.06 8.49
N VAL A 76 -5.60 -9.41 7.58
CA VAL A 76 -4.58 -8.50 7.02
C VAL A 76 -4.58 -8.56 5.48
N ALA A 77 -5.63 -9.11 4.88
CA ALA A 77 -5.74 -9.22 3.44
C ALA A 77 -5.73 -7.82 2.80
N LEU A 78 -5.12 -7.67 1.63
CA LEU A 78 -4.90 -6.35 1.01
C LEU A 78 -6.12 -5.85 0.23
N TRP A 79 -7.31 -6.02 0.79
CA TRP A 79 -8.59 -5.64 0.21
C TRP A 79 -9.27 -4.61 1.12
N LEU A 80 -9.42 -3.36 0.68
CA LEU A 80 -9.95 -2.28 1.53
C LEU A 80 -11.32 -2.64 2.11
N PHE A 81 -12.25 -3.12 1.27
CA PHE A 81 -13.64 -3.31 1.68
C PHE A 81 -13.88 -4.60 2.47
N GLU A 82 -12.94 -5.56 2.45
CA GLU A 82 -12.98 -6.73 3.33
C GLU A 82 -12.95 -6.32 4.81
N HIS A 83 -12.30 -5.20 5.15
CA HIS A 83 -12.13 -4.75 6.52
C HIS A 83 -13.26 -3.88 7.06
N VAL A 84 -14.13 -3.37 6.20
CA VAL A 84 -15.21 -2.45 6.57
C VAL A 84 -16.57 -3.10 6.36
N HIS A 85 -16.78 -3.75 5.21
CA HIS A 85 -18.11 -4.17 4.77
C HIS A 85 -18.31 -5.69 4.81
N GLY A 86 -17.25 -6.50 4.87
CA GLY A 86 -17.38 -7.96 4.83
C GLY A 86 -18.22 -8.43 3.63
N GLU A 87 -19.27 -9.25 3.87
CA GLU A 87 -20.21 -9.70 2.82
C GLU A 87 -21.44 -8.77 2.65
N SER A 88 -21.42 -7.54 3.18
CA SER A 88 -22.59 -6.65 3.12
C SER A 88 -22.89 -6.17 1.70
N ARG A 89 -24.15 -5.79 1.44
CA ARG A 89 -24.56 -5.15 0.18
C ARG A 89 -23.82 -3.84 -0.07
N ASP A 90 -23.37 -3.18 0.99
CA ASP A 90 -22.62 -1.91 0.92
C ASP A 90 -21.27 -2.10 0.23
N ARG A 91 -20.65 -3.29 0.36
CA ARG A 91 -19.43 -3.64 -0.38
C ARG A 91 -19.63 -3.52 -1.89
N GLY A 92 -20.78 -3.99 -2.39
CA GLY A 92 -21.09 -3.94 -3.82
C GLY A 92 -21.18 -2.52 -4.34
N GLN A 93 -21.80 -1.61 -3.57
CA GLN A 93 -21.88 -0.20 -3.94
C GLN A 93 -20.52 0.49 -3.86
N ALA A 94 -19.76 0.25 -2.80
CA ALA A 94 -18.41 0.82 -2.65
C ALA A 94 -17.46 0.40 -3.80
N MET A 95 -17.57 -0.83 -4.29
CA MET A 95 -16.84 -1.28 -5.48
C MET A 95 -17.23 -0.52 -6.74
N VAL A 96 -18.52 -0.27 -6.96
CA VAL A 96 -19.01 0.52 -8.10
C VAL A 96 -18.48 1.94 -8.03
N ASP A 97 -18.61 2.58 -6.86
CA ASP A 97 -18.15 3.95 -6.64
C ASP A 97 -16.64 4.08 -6.87
N LEU A 98 -15.85 3.09 -6.44
CA LEU A 98 -14.40 3.07 -6.65
C LEU A 98 -14.02 2.85 -8.13
N VAL A 99 -14.75 2.01 -8.87
CA VAL A 99 -14.55 1.85 -10.32
C VAL A 99 -14.88 3.14 -11.07
N ASP A 100 -15.97 3.81 -10.70
CA ASP A 100 -16.37 5.06 -11.36
C ASP A 100 -15.33 6.17 -11.09
N MET A 101 -14.77 6.25 -9.87
CA MET A 101 -13.64 7.12 -9.57
C MET A 101 -12.42 6.84 -10.48
N TYR A 102 -12.04 5.58 -10.69
CA TYR A 102 -10.93 5.25 -11.61
C TYR A 102 -11.22 5.71 -13.04
N ARG A 103 -12.45 5.50 -13.52
CA ARG A 103 -12.88 5.90 -14.87
C ARG A 103 -12.89 7.41 -15.05
N GLU A 104 -13.34 8.17 -14.06
CA GLU A 104 -13.33 9.64 -14.08
C GLU A 104 -11.90 10.21 -14.22
N ALA A 105 -10.92 9.50 -13.65
CA ALA A 105 -9.51 9.81 -13.79
C ALA A 105 -8.86 9.22 -15.07
N GLY A 106 -9.65 8.58 -15.94
CA GLY A 106 -9.20 8.02 -17.21
C GLY A 106 -8.48 6.66 -17.11
N LEU A 107 -8.59 5.97 -15.97
CA LEU A 107 -8.06 4.62 -15.78
C LEU A 107 -9.15 3.58 -16.08
N GLU A 108 -8.85 2.65 -16.98
CA GLU A 108 -9.66 1.46 -17.21
C GLU A 108 -8.98 0.25 -16.55
N LEU A 109 -9.63 -0.33 -15.54
CA LEU A 109 -9.16 -1.55 -14.89
C LEU A 109 -9.32 -2.77 -15.80
N ASP A 110 -8.41 -3.74 -15.68
CA ASP A 110 -8.65 -5.06 -16.26
C ASP A 110 -9.85 -5.72 -15.56
N LYS A 111 -10.65 -6.47 -16.32
CA LYS A 111 -11.79 -7.27 -15.81
C LYS A 111 -11.38 -8.29 -14.72
N HIS A 112 -10.10 -8.60 -14.59
CA HIS A 112 -9.56 -9.52 -13.59
C HIS A 112 -9.06 -8.83 -12.32
N GLU A 113 -8.96 -7.50 -12.33
CA GLU A 113 -8.50 -6.73 -11.17
C GLU A 113 -9.69 -6.31 -10.31
N LEU A 114 -9.53 -6.52 -9.00
CA LEU A 114 -10.50 -6.05 -8.02
C LEU A 114 -10.11 -4.62 -7.62
N PRO A 115 -11.03 -3.66 -7.70
CA PRO A 115 -10.71 -2.24 -7.58
C PRO A 115 -10.22 -1.86 -6.17
N ASP A 116 -10.60 -2.65 -5.15
CA ASP A 116 -10.25 -2.43 -3.75
C ASP A 116 -8.93 -3.11 -3.32
N TYR A 117 -8.17 -3.67 -4.28
CA TYR A 117 -6.81 -4.14 -4.03
C TYR A 117 -5.93 -2.97 -3.61
N ILE A 118 -5.35 -3.00 -2.42
CA ILE A 118 -4.57 -1.88 -1.89
C ILE A 118 -3.40 -1.50 -2.80
N PRO A 119 -2.56 -2.44 -3.31
CA PRO A 119 -1.50 -2.08 -4.25
C PRO A 119 -2.01 -1.36 -5.50
N LEU A 120 -3.08 -1.84 -6.13
CA LEU A 120 -3.68 -1.20 -7.30
C LEU A 120 -4.18 0.22 -6.98
N PHE A 121 -4.86 0.37 -5.84
CA PHE A 121 -5.34 1.66 -5.38
C PHE A 121 -4.18 2.65 -5.16
N LEU A 122 -3.08 2.20 -4.55
CA LEU A 122 -1.88 3.02 -4.35
C LEU A 122 -1.16 3.38 -5.65
N GLU A 123 -1.09 2.45 -6.60
CA GLU A 123 -0.56 2.73 -7.94
C GLU A 123 -1.38 3.83 -8.62
N PHE A 124 -2.71 3.72 -8.58
CA PHE A 124 -3.60 4.78 -9.04
C PHE A 124 -3.32 6.10 -8.32
N LEU A 125 -3.32 6.14 -6.99
CA LEU A 125 -3.10 7.37 -6.22
C LEU A 125 -1.75 8.04 -6.54
N SER A 126 -0.72 7.26 -6.85
CA SER A 126 0.59 7.81 -7.26
C SER A 126 0.52 8.73 -8.48
N THR A 127 -0.53 8.58 -9.31
CA THR A 127 -0.77 9.37 -10.53
C THR A 127 -1.70 10.57 -10.32
N GLN A 128 -2.37 10.68 -9.17
CA GLN A 128 -3.41 11.70 -8.93
C GLN A 128 -2.87 13.03 -8.38
N GLY A 129 -1.57 13.09 -8.10
CA GLY A 129 -0.92 14.22 -7.43
C GLY A 129 -1.04 14.16 -5.90
N LYS A 130 -0.10 14.80 -5.21
CA LYS A 130 0.10 14.65 -3.75
C LYS A 130 -1.17 14.95 -2.94
N GLU A 131 -1.81 16.08 -3.18
CA GLU A 131 -2.98 16.54 -2.39
C GLU A 131 -4.16 15.57 -2.52
N ASN A 132 -4.49 15.15 -3.74
CA ASN A 132 -5.56 14.17 -3.97
C ASN A 132 -5.22 12.82 -3.33
N ALA A 133 -3.99 12.34 -3.53
CA ALA A 133 -3.54 11.08 -2.94
C ALA A 133 -3.61 11.11 -1.41
N GLN A 134 -3.18 12.23 -0.80
CA GLN A 134 -3.24 12.43 0.64
C GLN A 134 -4.69 12.41 1.15
N ASN A 135 -5.61 13.13 0.50
CA ASN A 135 -7.03 13.14 0.87
C ASN A 135 -7.65 11.73 0.82
N TRP A 136 -7.38 10.97 -0.26
CA TRP A 136 -7.87 9.60 -0.39
C TRP A 136 -7.31 8.66 0.68
N LEU A 137 -6.02 8.77 1.02
CA LEU A 137 -5.44 7.99 2.10
C LEU A 137 -6.00 8.38 3.47
N GLN A 138 -6.31 9.66 3.69
CA GLN A 138 -7.03 10.13 4.87
C GLN A 138 -8.44 9.57 4.96
N GLU A 139 -9.17 9.38 3.85
CA GLU A 139 -10.48 8.72 3.91
C GLU A 139 -10.37 7.25 4.33
N MET A 140 -9.25 6.60 3.99
CA MET A 140 -8.99 5.18 4.28
C MET A 140 -8.20 4.95 5.57
N GLU A 141 -7.83 6.00 6.32
CA GLU A 141 -6.87 5.94 7.42
C GLU A 141 -7.25 4.92 8.52
N HIS A 142 -8.55 4.78 8.82
CA HIS A 142 -9.03 3.80 9.80
C HIS A 142 -8.79 2.35 9.35
N ILE A 143 -8.90 2.09 8.05
CA ILE A 143 -8.68 0.76 7.46
C ILE A 143 -7.17 0.46 7.49
N LEU A 144 -6.37 1.41 7.03
CA LEU A 144 -4.91 1.28 6.98
C LEU A 144 -4.32 1.09 8.39
N GLY A 145 -4.76 1.89 9.36
CA GLY A 145 -4.40 1.77 10.77
C GLY A 145 -4.81 0.42 11.38
N LEU A 146 -6.01 -0.07 11.07
CA LEU A 146 -6.46 -1.38 11.53
C LEU A 146 -5.56 -2.52 11.03
N ILE A 147 -5.16 -2.47 9.75
CA ILE A 147 -4.24 -3.46 9.18
C ILE A 147 -2.86 -3.33 9.82
N GLN A 148 -2.34 -2.11 9.98
CA GLN A 148 -1.07 -1.86 10.67
C GLN A 148 -1.06 -2.50 12.06
N CYS A 149 -2.03 -2.20 12.93
CA CYS A 149 -2.08 -2.76 14.29
C CYS A 149 -2.12 -4.30 14.29
N ARG A 150 -2.77 -4.91 13.29
CA ARG A 150 -2.83 -6.37 13.15
C ARG A 150 -1.50 -6.95 12.69
N LEU A 151 -0.78 -6.29 11.80
CA LEU A 151 0.57 -6.67 11.38
C LEU A 151 1.58 -6.54 12.53
N GLU A 152 1.51 -5.46 13.29
CA GLU A 152 2.35 -5.25 14.48
C GLU A 152 2.12 -6.32 15.55
N LYS A 153 0.85 -6.68 15.83
CA LYS A 153 0.51 -7.79 16.74
C LYS A 153 1.07 -9.14 16.28
N ARG A 154 1.24 -9.31 14.97
CA ARG A 154 1.87 -10.49 14.35
C ARG A 154 3.40 -10.36 14.27
N LYS A 155 3.98 -9.22 14.68
CA LYS A 155 5.40 -8.87 14.52
C LYS A 155 5.88 -8.93 13.07
N SER A 156 4.99 -8.59 12.15
CA SER A 156 5.33 -8.50 10.73
C SER A 156 5.90 -7.12 10.44
N ASP A 157 7.05 -7.09 9.78
CA ASP A 157 7.72 -5.87 9.30
C ASP A 157 6.93 -5.15 8.20
N TYR A 158 5.99 -5.82 7.52
CA TYR A 158 5.04 -5.21 6.58
C TYR A 158 4.21 -4.07 7.21
N SER A 159 4.11 -3.99 8.54
CA SER A 159 3.45 -2.86 9.20
C SER A 159 4.07 -1.52 8.84
N VAL A 160 5.37 -1.47 8.51
CA VAL A 160 6.06 -0.24 8.11
C VAL A 160 5.47 0.36 6.83
N LEU A 161 4.98 -0.47 5.92
CA LEU A 161 4.38 0.00 4.67
C LEU A 161 3.10 0.79 4.96
N PHE A 162 2.31 0.34 5.94
CA PHE A 162 1.10 1.05 6.39
C PHE A 162 1.44 2.29 7.22
N GLU A 163 2.46 2.22 8.07
CA GLU A 163 2.98 3.38 8.81
C GLU A 163 3.39 4.51 7.84
N ALA A 164 4.05 4.16 6.72
CA ALA A 164 4.41 5.12 5.68
C ALA A 164 3.20 5.73 4.95
N LEU A 165 2.14 4.96 4.72
CA LEU A 165 0.89 5.50 4.14
C LEU A 165 0.20 6.48 5.08
N LEU A 166 0.15 6.18 6.38
CA LEU A 166 -0.47 7.06 7.38
C LEU A 166 0.34 8.35 7.58
N ASP A 167 1.67 8.28 7.53
CA ASP A 167 2.54 9.46 7.55
C ASP A 167 2.35 10.32 6.29
N PHE A 168 2.31 9.70 5.11
CA PHE A 168 1.99 10.40 3.87
C PHE A 168 0.60 11.05 3.91
N ALA A 169 -0.37 10.40 4.56
CA ALA A 169 -1.70 10.92 4.77
C ALA A 169 -1.76 12.11 5.76
N ASP A 170 -0.71 12.41 6.53
CA ASP A 170 -0.78 13.30 7.71
C ASP A 170 -1.91 12.84 8.67
N SER A 171 -2.05 11.52 8.83
CA SER A 171 -3.07 10.91 9.68
C SER A 171 -2.86 11.29 11.14
N LYS A 172 -3.98 11.55 11.84
CA LYS A 172 -3.98 11.92 13.26
C LYS A 172 -4.53 10.81 14.16
N ILE A 173 -4.68 9.61 13.61
CA ILE A 173 -5.18 8.47 14.38
C ILE A 173 -4.13 8.03 15.39
N GLU A 174 -4.57 7.87 16.64
CA GLU A 174 -3.82 7.15 17.66
C GLU A 174 -4.17 5.67 17.57
N LEU A 175 -3.16 4.84 17.25
CA LEU A 175 -3.28 3.39 17.01
C LEU A 175 -3.23 2.53 18.27
#